data_AF-A0A382F121-F1
#
_entry.id   AF-A0A382F121-F1
#
_cell.length_a   1.000
_cell.length_b   1.000
_cell.length_c   1.000
_cell.angle_alpha   90.00
_cell.angle_beta   90.00
_cell.angle_gamma   90.00
#
_symmetry.space_group_name_H-M   'P 1'
#
loop_
_entity.id
_entity.type
_entity.pdbx_description
1 polymer ?
#
loop_
_entity_poly.entity_id
_entity_poly.type
_entity_poly.pdbx_seq_one_letter_code
_entity_poly.pdbx_strand_id
1 'polypeptide(L)' 'MKYLRYLALPILVVIGIYFTAKGQYWAWVYLILLDSIIIGGDAFLGDDRSTPKYQYPSIL' A
#
# COMPACT_ATOMS: atom_id res chain seq x y z
N MET A 1 -12.02 3.20 -11.13
CA MET A 1 -11.42 2.12 -10.32
C MET A 1 -9.89 1.98 -10.46
N LYS A 2 -9.24 2.59 -11.47
CA LYS A 2 -7.79 2.46 -11.74
C LYS A 2 -6.84 2.87 -10.59
N TYR A 3 -7.28 3.78 -9.72
CA TYR A 3 -6.43 4.30 -8.63
C TYR A 3 -6.78 3.77 -7.24
N LEU A 4 -7.84 2.98 -7.11
CA LEU A 4 -8.30 2.47 -5.81
C LEU A 4 -7.24 1.59 -5.14
N ARG A 5 -6.42 0.89 -5.94
CA ARG A 5 -5.29 0.08 -5.47
C ARG A 5 -4.21 0.89 -4.73
N TYR A 6 -4.07 2.19 -5.05
CA TYR A 6 -3.06 3.05 -4.42
C TYR A 6 -3.52 3.66 -3.10
N LEU A 7 -4.81 3.56 -2.76
CA LEU A 7 -5.34 4.06 -1.48
C LEU A 7 -5.08 3.10 -0.32
N ALA A 8 -4.81 1.82 -0.59
CA ALA A 8 -4.58 0.81 0.45
C ALA A 8 -3.39 1.19 1.36
N LEU A 9 -2.31 1.65 0.76
CA LEU A 9 -1.05 1.97 1.45
C LEU A 9 -1.18 3.16 2.43
N PRO A 10 -1.69 4.35 2.02
CA PRO A 10 -1.88 5.45 2.96
C PRO A 10 -2.92 5.14 4.05
N ILE A 11 -3.95 4.34 3.75
CA ILE A 11 -4.92 3.91 4.77
C ILE A 11 -4.24 3.03 5.83
N LEU A 12 -3.44 2.06 5.41
CA LEU A 12 -2.68 1.19 6.32
C LEU A 12 -1.72 1.98 7.23
N VAL A 13 -1.04 2.97 6.68
CA VAL A 13 -0.13 3.85 7.45
C VAL A 13 -0.89 4.62 8.52
N VAL A 14 -2.05 5.23 8.19
CA VAL A 14 -2.85 5.99 9.18
C VAL A 14 -3.33 5.09 10.31
N ILE A 15 -3.77 3.86 9.99
CA ILE A 15 -4.19 2.86 10.98
C ILE A 15 -3.01 2.50 11.90
N GLY A 16 -1.83 2.25 11.34
CA GLY A 16 -0.62 1.94 12.10
C GLY A 16 -0.22 3.07 13.07
N ILE A 17 -0.27 4.32 12.61
CA ILE A 17 0.03 5.50 13.45
C ILE A 17 -0.98 5.62 14.59
N TYR A 18 -2.28 5.44 14.30
CA TYR A 18 -3.33 5.53 15.31
C TYR A 18 -3.14 4.53 16.46
N PHE A 19 -2.89 3.27 16.13
CA PHE A 19 -2.69 2.22 17.14
C PHE A 19 -1.38 2.38 17.91
N THR A 20 -0.31 2.83 17.24
CA THR A 20 0.98 3.13 17.90
C THR A 20 0.83 4.30 18.87
N ALA A 21 0.15 5.38 18.47
CA ALA A 21 -0.08 6.56 19.31
C ALA A 21 -0.94 6.27 20.56
N LYS A 22 -1.78 5.22 20.53
CA LYS A 22 -2.54 4.76 21.69
C LYS A 22 -1.67 4.09 22.78
N GLY A 23 -0.35 3.99 22.58
CA GLY A 23 0.58 3.44 23.58
C GLY A 23 0.36 1.96 23.88
N GLN A 24 -0.33 1.26 22.97
CA GLN A 24 -0.56 -0.17 23.09
C GLN A 24 0.78 -0.90 22.98
N TYR A 25 1.09 -1.72 23.99
CA TYR A 25 2.34 -2.51 24.14
C TYR A 25 2.60 -3.49 22.99
N TRP A 26 1.68 -3.57 22.03
CA TRP A 26 1.62 -4.51 20.93
C TRP A 26 2.05 -3.88 19.60
N ALA A 27 2.89 -2.84 19.62
CA ALA A 27 3.47 -2.22 18.43
C ALA A 27 4.02 -3.26 17.43
N TRP A 28 4.66 -4.31 17.95
CA TRP A 28 5.18 -5.43 17.18
C TRP A 28 4.09 -6.25 16.46
N VAL A 29 2.91 -6.40 17.05
CA VAL A 29 1.78 -7.10 16.41
C VAL A 29 1.18 -6.26 15.29
N TYR A 30 1.10 -4.94 15.50
CA TYR A 30 0.68 -4.02 14.43
C TYR A 30 1.70 -3.99 13.28
N LEU A 31 2.99 -4.06 13.59
CA LEU A 31 4.06 -4.17 12.59
C LEU A 31 3.93 -5.47 11.78
N ILE A 32 3.78 -6.62 12.45
CA ILE A 32 3.60 -7.92 11.80
C ILE A 32 2.36 -7.92 10.90
N LEU A 33 1.26 -7.33 11.36
CA LEU A 33 0.03 -7.21 10.58
C LEU A 33 0.25 -6.34 9.32
N LEU A 34 0.90 -5.19 9.49
CA LEU A 34 1.25 -4.28 8.40
C LEU A 34 2.13 -4.99 7.36
N ASP A 35 3.22 -5.62 7.82
CA ASP A 35 4.17 -6.33 6.96
C ASP A 35 3.50 -7.46 6.19
N SER A 36 2.64 -8.25 6.86
CA SER A 36 1.88 -9.33 6.22
C SER A 36 0.95 -8.81 5.13
N ILE A 37 0.32 -7.65 5.34
CA ILE A 37 -0.56 -7.03 4.34
C ILE A 37 0.24 -6.45 3.18
N ILE A 38 1.39 -5.81 3.44
CA ILE A 38 2.25 -5.26 2.38
C ILE A 38 2.83 -6.40 1.53
N ILE A 39 3.43 -7.41 2.17
CA ILE A 39 4.03 -8.58 1.49
C ILE A 39 2.96 -9.37 0.75
N GLY A 40 1.82 -9.63 1.38
CA GLY A 40 0.70 -10.31 0.74
C GLY A 40 0.12 -9.49 -0.42
N GLY A 41 -0.07 -8.19 -0.22
CA GLY A 41 -0.52 -7.28 -1.26
C GLY A 41 0.39 -7.31 -2.48
N ASP A 42 1.71 -7.23 -2.27
CA ASP A 42 2.71 -7.33 -3.33
C ASP A 42 2.68 -8.70 -4.03
N ALA A 43 2.66 -9.79 -3.24
CA ALA A 43 2.67 -11.16 -3.77
C ALA A 43 1.41 -11.54 -4.56
N PHE A 44 0.23 -11.06 -4.16
CA PHE A 44 -1.06 -11.42 -4.78
C PHE A 44 -1.60 -10.39 -5.77
N LEU A 45 -1.34 -9.09 -5.58
CA LEU A 45 -1.82 -8.04 -6.48
C LEU A 45 -0.80 -7.73 -7.58
N GLY A 46 0.47 -7.99 -7.33
CA GLY A 46 1.57 -7.91 -8.29
C GLY A 46 1.86 -6.51 -8.82
N ASP A 47 3.06 -6.35 -9.35
CA ASP A 47 3.41 -5.17 -10.12
C ASP A 47 2.57 -5.11 -11.40
N ASP A 48 1.98 -3.95 -11.67
CA ASP A 48 1.36 -3.68 -12.96
C ASP A 48 2.45 -3.55 -14.02
N ARG A 49 2.81 -4.69 -14.63
CA ARG A 49 3.79 -4.77 -15.72
C ARG A 49 3.24 -4.25 -17.04
N SER A 50 2.00 -3.74 -17.08
CA SER A 50 1.52 -3.11 -18.30
C SER A 50 2.32 -1.83 -18.53
N THR A 51 3.13 -1.82 -19.59
CA THR A 51 3.69 -0.58 -20.12
C THR A 51 2.51 0.25 -20.65
N PRO A 52 2.13 1.36 -20.00
CA PRO A 52 1.05 2.19 -20.53
C PRO A 52 1.53 2.73 -21.88
N LYS A 53 0.81 2.42 -22.97
CA LYS A 53 1.07 3.04 -24.26
C LYS A 53 0.90 4.56 -24.08
N TYR A 54 2.01 5.28 -24.18
CA TYR A 54 2.02 6.73 -24.07
C TYR A 54 1.16 7.30 -25.21
N GLN A 55 0.02 7.89 -24.87
CA GLN A 55 -0.98 8.33 -25.84
C GLN A 55 -0.64 9.69 -26.49
N TYR A 56 0.42 10.36 -26.04
CA TYR A 56 0.73 11.74 -26.46
C TYR A 56 2.17 11.89 -26.94
N PRO A 57 2.60 11.17 -27.99
CA PRO A 57 3.97 11.23 -28.50
C PRO A 57 4.42 12.65 -28.91
N SER A 58 3.50 13.59 -29.10
CA SER A 58 3.76 14.98 -29.45
C SER A 58 4.18 15.90 -28.30
N ILE A 59 4.16 15.42 -27.06
CA ILE A 59 4.59 16.20 -25.87
C ILE A 59 6.09 15.95 -25.55
N LEU A 60 6.73 15.00 -26.25
CA LEU A 60 8.16 14.72 -26.13
C LEU A 60 9.00 15.54 -27.14
#